data_AF-A0A231PR27-F1
#
_entry.id   AF-A0A231PR27-F1
#
_cell.length_a   1.000
_cell.length_b   1.000
_cell.length_c   1.000
_cell.angle_alpha   90.00
_cell.angle_beta   90.00
_cell.angle_gamma   90.00
#
_symmetry.space_group_name_H-M   'P 1'
#
loop_
_entity.id
_entity.type
_entity.pdbx_description
1 polymer ?
#
loop_
_entity_poly.entity_id
_entity_poly.type
_entity_poly.pdbx_seq_one_letter_code
_entity_poly.pdbx_strand_id
1 'polypeptide(L)'
;MTGSSAFPLPFQASRSIAFATPRTLRELQMMQCSAHIRAKPGWFDKMNDPGIVARWTREAVAQGLTEAQVRYVLAELAHYAALRDGRTGIEVSAVDGVWQSDTLIDEELGSRLRKAVQVLEQVPEAERDWHPGSDGQVLDLVHPSLFCLVRGVSGAPEQAWQNPTNGYSKHEFSEQFQWLPTEVDVSADGDVDFRSYVNNVHPERHRELAAVLPELFARMRPLLENVLTDLRHPRPLRIEADPWGWYESRPEYPVKSSYSDDEAYAAAVGAWEAAQDDWWENRRPVVPDAPDFTPPEGIDAAARVDLRGRRLQVIVKLATVHLTPDKPEYPGGSWHVEGMLNERIVSTGIYYWDSENITESSLSFRAALDDPDYEQNDDDGMREVYGLEDEDALNQVLGSAGTPAGRCLAFPNILQHRVGSFRLADPTRPGHRKILAFFLVDPSERIVSTSDVPPQQPWAETSTMTLEQAREYREQLMRERKFFVDEHNEQLYEREFSLCEH
;
A
#
# COMPACT_ATOMS: atom_id res chain seq x y z
N MET A 1 -13.34 -12.15 24.55
CA MET A 1 -12.85 -12.78 23.32
C MET A 1 -13.93 -12.68 22.25
N THR A 2 -14.06 -11.49 21.65
CA THR A 2 -14.77 -11.32 20.38
C THR A 2 -13.77 -11.71 19.30
N GLY A 3 -14.06 -12.76 18.54
CA GLY A 3 -13.23 -13.12 17.39
C GLY A 3 -13.14 -11.89 16.49
N SER A 4 -11.93 -11.37 16.25
CA SER A 4 -11.74 -10.33 15.25
C SER A 4 -12.14 -10.92 13.92
N SER A 5 -13.08 -10.28 13.21
CA SER A 5 -13.30 -10.57 11.79
C SER A 5 -11.98 -10.43 11.03
N ALA A 6 -11.80 -11.28 10.02
CA ALA A 6 -10.64 -11.20 9.14
C ALA A 6 -10.54 -9.81 8.51
N PHE A 7 -9.31 -9.35 8.30
CA PHE A 7 -9.03 -8.12 7.58
C PHE A 7 -9.05 -8.38 6.06
N PRO A 8 -9.34 -7.37 5.24
CA PRO A 8 -9.24 -7.53 3.80
C PRO A 8 -7.81 -7.85 3.39
N LEU A 9 -7.68 -8.73 2.40
CA LEU A 9 -6.42 -9.10 1.77
C LEU A 9 -6.50 -8.73 0.28
N PRO A 10 -5.37 -8.47 -0.38
CA PRO A 10 -5.36 -8.11 -1.81
C PRO A 10 -5.72 -9.27 -2.73
N PHE A 11 -6.36 -10.36 -2.27
CA PHE A 11 -6.56 -11.60 -3.03
C PHE A 11 -8.06 -11.90 -3.21
N GLN A 12 -8.49 -12.27 -4.42
CA GLN A 12 -9.85 -12.66 -4.80
C GLN A 12 -10.44 -13.81 -3.98
N ALA A 13 -9.63 -14.82 -3.65
CA ALA A 13 -10.09 -15.93 -2.83
C ALA A 13 -10.30 -15.54 -1.34
N SER A 14 -9.91 -14.33 -0.95
CA SER A 14 -10.22 -13.82 0.38
C SER A 14 -11.71 -13.49 0.47
N ARG A 15 -12.33 -13.80 1.63
CA ARG A 15 -13.77 -13.53 1.87
C ARG A 15 -14.13 -12.03 1.88
N SER A 16 -13.15 -11.14 1.69
CA SER A 16 -13.25 -9.69 1.88
C SER A 16 -12.33 -8.99 0.89
N ILE A 17 -12.57 -9.16 -0.40
CA ILE A 17 -11.89 -8.36 -1.43
C ILE A 17 -12.19 -6.89 -1.16
N ALA A 18 -11.15 -6.07 -1.08
CA ALA A 18 -11.29 -4.62 -0.89
C ALA A 18 -11.00 -3.92 -2.22
N PHE A 19 -11.95 -4.00 -3.15
CA PHE A 19 -12.00 -3.03 -4.22
C PHE A 19 -12.34 -1.66 -3.64
N ALA A 20 -11.64 -0.62 -4.11
CA ALA A 20 -11.91 0.74 -3.69
C ALA A 20 -12.99 1.37 -4.59
N THR A 21 -13.88 2.17 -4.00
CA THR A 21 -14.75 3.03 -4.80
C THR A 21 -13.89 4.08 -5.52
N PRO A 22 -14.10 4.31 -6.84
CA PRO A 22 -13.38 5.32 -7.60
C PRO A 22 -13.48 6.71 -6.96
N ARG A 23 -12.35 7.41 -6.86
CA ARG A 23 -12.28 8.80 -6.41
C ARG A 23 -12.30 9.72 -7.61
N THR A 24 -13.02 10.83 -7.53
CA THR A 24 -12.97 11.83 -8.62
C THR A 24 -11.56 12.40 -8.78
N LEU A 25 -11.19 12.84 -9.98
CA LEU A 25 -9.91 13.50 -10.24
C LEU A 25 -9.73 14.75 -9.36
N ARG A 26 -10.82 15.47 -9.07
CA ARG A 26 -10.84 16.61 -8.14
C ARG A 26 -10.48 16.19 -6.72
N GLU A 27 -11.03 15.08 -6.25
CA GLU A 27 -10.66 14.52 -4.95
C GLU A 27 -9.18 14.12 -4.89
N LEU A 28 -8.66 13.46 -5.93
CA LEU A 28 -7.24 13.09 -6.00
C LEU A 28 -6.32 14.33 -5.97
N GLN A 29 -6.71 15.42 -6.64
CA GLN A 29 -6.00 16.71 -6.59
C GLN A 29 -6.04 17.33 -5.18
N MET A 30 -7.16 17.25 -4.48
CA MET A 30 -7.28 17.70 -3.08
C MET A 30 -6.37 16.90 -2.15
N MET A 31 -6.38 15.57 -2.27
CA MET A 31 -5.50 14.67 -1.52
C MET A 31 -4.03 15.00 -1.78
N GLN A 32 -3.67 15.22 -3.05
CA GLN A 32 -2.32 15.61 -3.44
C GLN A 32 -1.94 16.96 -2.82
N CYS A 33 -2.80 17.98 -2.85
CA CYS A 33 -2.54 19.27 -2.21
C CYS A 33 -2.31 19.12 -0.70
N SER A 34 -3.19 18.37 -0.02
CA SER A 34 -3.07 18.03 1.41
C SER A 34 -1.74 17.37 1.72
N ALA A 35 -1.35 16.34 0.95
CA ALA A 35 -0.08 15.64 1.10
C ALA A 35 1.14 16.57 0.94
N HIS A 36 1.15 17.45 -0.05
CA HIS A 36 2.24 18.42 -0.25
C HIS A 36 2.38 19.41 0.91
N ILE A 37 1.26 19.83 1.52
CA ILE A 37 1.31 20.68 2.71
C ILE A 37 1.87 19.90 3.90
N ARG A 38 1.37 18.67 4.12
CA ARG A 38 1.77 17.81 5.25
C ARG A 38 3.21 17.28 5.14
N ALA A 39 3.78 17.25 3.94
CA ALA A 39 5.20 16.93 3.74
C ALA A 39 6.15 18.03 4.29
N LYS A 40 5.67 19.25 4.53
CA LYS A 40 6.49 20.35 5.04
C LYS A 40 6.73 20.15 6.56
N PRO A 41 7.97 20.28 7.06
CA PRO A 41 8.23 20.17 8.49
C PRO A 41 7.40 21.15 9.32
N GLY A 42 6.77 20.68 10.40
CA GLY A 42 5.95 21.50 11.30
C GLY A 42 4.67 22.05 10.66
N TRP A 43 4.12 21.39 9.64
CA TRP A 43 2.91 21.82 8.96
C TRP A 43 1.72 22.05 9.92
N PHE A 44 1.61 21.21 10.97
CA PHE A 44 0.54 21.24 11.98
C PHE A 44 0.58 22.49 12.87
N ASP A 45 1.75 23.11 13.06
CA ASP A 45 1.86 24.41 13.71
C ASP A 45 1.61 25.54 12.71
N LYS A 46 2.19 25.41 11.52
CA LYS A 46 2.14 26.39 10.42
C LYS A 46 0.72 26.66 9.92
N MET A 47 -0.18 25.67 9.99
CA MET A 47 -1.58 25.84 9.62
C MET A 47 -2.34 26.83 10.51
N ASN A 48 -1.80 27.18 11.68
CA ASN A 48 -2.37 28.20 12.56
C ASN A 48 -1.89 29.63 12.24
N ASP A 49 -0.92 29.79 11.33
CA ASP A 49 -0.42 31.10 10.88
C ASP A 49 -1.25 31.60 9.68
N PRO A 50 -2.01 32.70 9.81
CA PRO A 50 -2.86 33.20 8.73
C PRO A 50 -2.10 33.61 7.48
N GLY A 51 -0.86 34.09 7.60
CA GLY A 51 -0.01 34.47 6.47
C GLY A 51 0.52 33.25 5.71
N ILE A 52 0.81 32.16 6.42
CA ILE A 52 1.15 30.88 5.80
C ILE A 52 -0.06 30.28 5.09
N VAL A 53 -1.21 30.22 5.76
CA VAL A 53 -2.45 29.71 5.17
C VAL A 53 -2.84 30.50 3.92
N ALA A 54 -2.81 31.83 3.98
CA ALA A 54 -3.11 32.66 2.81
C ALA A 54 -2.16 32.42 1.63
N ARG A 55 -0.90 32.06 1.90
CA ARG A 55 0.04 31.66 0.85
C ARG A 55 -0.28 30.28 0.28
N TRP A 56 -0.55 29.28 1.12
CA TRP A 56 -0.98 27.96 0.65
C TRP A 56 -2.26 28.05 -0.19
N THR A 57 -3.22 28.89 0.22
CA THR A 57 -4.44 29.15 -0.56
C THR A 57 -4.12 29.69 -1.95
N ARG A 58 -3.27 30.71 -2.05
CA ARG A 58 -2.88 31.27 -3.36
C ARG A 58 -2.14 30.25 -4.23
N GLU A 59 -1.24 29.48 -3.65
CA GLU A 59 -0.50 28.42 -4.34
C GLU A 59 -1.45 27.34 -4.88
N ALA A 60 -2.39 26.87 -4.06
CA ALA A 60 -3.35 25.83 -4.45
C ALA A 60 -4.33 26.31 -5.55
N VAL A 61 -4.85 27.53 -5.44
CA VAL A 61 -5.71 28.12 -6.49
C VAL A 61 -4.94 28.30 -7.80
N ALA A 62 -3.68 28.75 -7.72
CA ALA A 62 -2.84 28.86 -8.91
C ALA A 62 -2.51 27.51 -9.58
N GLN A 63 -2.65 26.41 -8.83
CA GLN A 63 -2.49 25.03 -9.33
C GLN A 63 -3.80 24.41 -9.82
N GLY A 64 -4.91 25.17 -9.83
CA GLY A 64 -6.17 24.75 -10.43
C GLY A 64 -7.27 24.32 -9.44
N LEU A 65 -7.02 24.35 -8.13
CA LEU A 65 -8.07 24.06 -7.14
C LEU A 65 -9.04 25.24 -7.02
N THR A 66 -10.32 24.94 -6.81
CA THR A 66 -11.34 25.95 -6.50
C THR A 66 -11.18 26.45 -5.06
N GLU A 67 -11.78 27.61 -4.74
CA GLU A 67 -11.78 28.10 -3.36
C GLU A 67 -12.47 27.13 -2.39
N ALA A 68 -13.51 26.41 -2.83
CA ALA A 68 -14.19 25.40 -2.01
C ALA A 68 -13.28 24.21 -1.70
N GLN A 69 -12.58 23.69 -2.71
CA GLN A 69 -11.60 22.60 -2.53
C GLN A 69 -10.48 23.01 -1.59
N VAL A 70 -9.97 24.22 -1.71
CA VAL A 70 -8.93 24.73 -0.80
C VAL A 70 -9.46 24.87 0.62
N ARG A 71 -10.69 25.37 0.82
CA ARG A 71 -11.31 25.41 2.15
C ARG A 71 -11.46 24.02 2.76
N TYR A 72 -11.89 23.04 1.96
CA TYR A 72 -11.99 21.65 2.40
C TYR A 72 -10.62 21.14 2.84
N VAL A 73 -9.59 21.27 2.01
CA VAL A 73 -8.23 20.81 2.32
C VAL A 73 -7.74 21.44 3.62
N LEU A 74 -7.88 22.76 3.79
CA LEU A 74 -7.45 23.45 5.01
C LEU A 74 -8.21 23.01 6.27
N ALA A 75 -9.52 22.77 6.16
CA ALA A 75 -10.31 22.25 7.27
C ALA A 75 -9.92 20.79 7.61
N GLU A 76 -9.65 19.97 6.60
CA GLU A 76 -9.18 18.61 6.75
C GLU A 76 -7.79 18.54 7.40
N LEU A 77 -6.89 19.48 7.11
CA LEU A 77 -5.59 19.59 7.80
C LEU A 77 -5.76 19.70 9.33
N ALA A 78 -6.78 20.43 9.80
CA ALA A 78 -7.05 20.54 11.24
C ALA A 78 -7.46 19.20 11.84
N HIS A 79 -8.23 18.40 11.11
CA HIS A 79 -8.57 17.04 11.51
C HIS A 79 -7.33 16.14 11.54
N TYR A 80 -6.47 16.16 10.52
CA TYR A 80 -5.22 15.39 10.54
C TYR A 80 -4.28 15.81 11.66
N ALA A 81 -4.22 17.11 11.99
CA ALA A 81 -3.42 17.61 13.11
C ALA A 81 -3.94 17.07 14.45
N ALA A 82 -5.26 16.90 14.60
CA ALA A 82 -5.87 16.30 15.79
C ALA A 82 -5.63 14.79 15.91
N LEU A 83 -5.40 14.08 14.80
CA LEU A 83 -5.05 12.66 14.79
C LEU A 83 -3.58 12.39 15.14
N ARG A 84 -2.72 13.42 15.05
CA ARG A 84 -1.29 13.29 15.30
C ARG A 84 -1.00 12.99 16.77
N ASP A 85 -0.18 11.98 17.04
CA ASP A 85 0.38 11.73 18.36
C ASP A 85 1.65 12.56 18.56
N GLY A 86 1.57 13.60 19.40
CA GLY A 86 2.68 14.48 19.71
C GLY A 86 3.87 13.81 20.39
N ARG A 87 3.67 12.68 21.08
CA ARG A 87 4.72 11.95 21.80
C ARG A 87 5.53 11.04 20.89
N THR A 88 4.86 10.35 19.98
CA THR A 88 5.49 9.38 19.07
C THR A 88 5.79 9.95 17.69
N GLY A 89 5.20 11.10 17.36
CA GLY A 89 5.26 11.71 16.03
C GLY A 89 4.40 10.98 14.99
N ILE A 90 3.57 10.02 15.40
CA ILE A 90 2.71 9.28 14.49
C ILE A 90 1.65 10.20 13.90
N GLU A 91 1.55 10.21 12.57
CA GLU A 91 0.58 10.99 11.81
C GLU A 91 0.16 10.26 10.54
N VAL A 92 -0.97 10.67 9.96
CA VAL A 92 -1.42 10.17 8.65
C VAL A 92 -0.41 10.64 7.58
N SER A 93 -0.05 9.75 6.66
CA SER A 93 0.85 10.01 5.54
C SER A 93 0.09 10.55 4.32
N ALA A 94 0.73 10.57 3.14
CA ALA A 94 0.19 11.17 1.92
C ALA A 94 -1.12 10.54 1.42
N VAL A 95 -1.39 9.28 1.80
CA VAL A 95 -2.53 8.49 1.33
C VAL A 95 -3.36 8.04 2.53
N ASP A 96 -4.69 8.01 2.38
CA ASP A 96 -5.59 7.53 3.43
C ASP A 96 -5.26 6.06 3.79
N GLY A 97 -5.27 5.73 5.08
CA GLY A 97 -4.87 4.40 5.58
C GLY A 97 -3.35 4.20 5.69
N VAL A 98 -2.52 5.12 5.20
CA VAL A 98 -1.05 5.07 5.35
C VAL A 98 -0.64 5.97 6.51
N TRP A 99 0.17 5.46 7.43
CA TRP A 99 0.64 6.17 8.61
C TRP A 99 2.16 6.25 8.65
N GLN A 100 2.69 7.33 9.22
CA GLN A 100 4.14 7.54 9.30
C GLN A 100 4.57 8.12 10.65
N SER A 101 5.87 8.02 10.95
CA SER A 101 6.53 8.81 11.99
C SER A 101 8.02 8.94 11.68
N ASP A 102 8.57 10.12 11.90
CA ASP A 102 10.01 10.40 11.75
C ASP A 102 10.77 10.33 13.08
N THR A 103 10.08 10.07 14.20
CA THR A 103 10.64 10.11 15.55
C THR A 103 10.38 8.84 16.37
N LEU A 104 9.83 7.81 15.74
CA LEU A 104 9.38 6.59 16.43
C LEU A 104 10.55 5.76 16.98
N ILE A 105 11.65 5.75 16.24
CA ILE A 105 12.91 5.09 16.61
C ILE A 105 13.90 6.16 17.02
N ASP A 106 14.33 6.13 18.28
CA ASP A 106 15.36 7.04 18.77
C ASP A 106 16.75 6.62 18.28
N GLU A 107 17.72 7.54 18.40
CA GLU A 107 19.08 7.34 17.93
C GLU A 107 19.80 6.18 18.64
N GLU A 108 19.46 5.91 19.91
CA GLU A 108 20.04 4.78 20.66
C GLU A 108 19.61 3.45 20.03
N LEU A 109 18.30 3.25 19.83
CA LEU A 109 17.75 2.05 19.21
C LEU A 109 18.18 1.92 17.74
N GLY A 110 18.20 3.03 17.00
CA GLY A 110 18.70 3.08 15.63
C GLY A 110 20.18 2.68 15.51
N SER A 111 21.03 3.18 16.42
CA SER A 111 22.46 2.84 16.49
C SER A 111 22.68 1.35 16.83
N ARG A 112 21.86 0.79 17.73
CA ARG A 112 21.88 -0.65 18.04
C ARG A 112 21.55 -1.49 16.80
N LEU A 113 20.54 -1.12 16.02
CA LEU A 113 20.23 -1.79 14.74
C LEU A 113 21.42 -1.69 13.76
N ARG A 114 21.96 -0.48 13.55
CA ARG A 114 23.12 -0.27 12.66
C ARG A 114 24.28 -1.20 13.03
N LYS A 115 24.60 -1.30 14.32
CA LYS A 115 25.67 -2.17 14.82
C LYS A 115 25.33 -3.66 14.65
N ALA A 116 24.10 -4.05 14.97
CA ALA A 116 23.65 -5.44 14.89
C ALA A 116 23.68 -5.99 13.46
N VAL A 117 23.45 -5.14 12.46
CA VAL A 117 23.40 -5.52 11.04
C VAL A 117 24.78 -5.63 10.39
N GLN A 118 25.84 -5.05 10.98
CA GLN A 118 27.20 -5.08 10.42
C GLN A 118 27.70 -6.51 10.12
N VAL A 119 27.32 -7.50 10.92
CA VAL A 119 27.72 -8.90 10.73
C VAL A 119 27.13 -9.55 9.47
N LEU A 120 26.05 -8.96 8.92
CA LEU A 120 25.41 -9.35 7.66
C LEU A 120 25.98 -8.54 6.47
N GLU A 121 26.33 -7.28 6.68
CA GLU A 121 26.85 -6.40 5.62
C GLU A 121 28.33 -6.62 5.32
N GLN A 122 29.13 -6.88 6.36
CA GLN A 122 30.59 -6.98 6.29
C GLN A 122 31.04 -8.43 6.09
N VAL A 123 30.37 -9.13 5.19
CA VAL A 123 30.75 -10.48 4.75
C VAL A 123 31.70 -10.41 3.55
N PRO A 124 32.51 -11.46 3.30
CA PRO A 124 33.29 -11.58 2.07
C PRO A 124 32.42 -11.37 0.83
N GLU A 125 32.97 -10.81 -0.25
CA GLU A 125 32.21 -10.46 -1.45
C GLU A 125 31.46 -11.67 -2.05
N ALA A 126 32.07 -12.85 -2.03
CA ALA A 126 31.47 -14.10 -2.49
C ALA A 126 30.29 -14.59 -1.62
N GLU A 127 30.16 -14.08 -0.39
CA GLU A 127 29.06 -14.40 0.54
C GLU A 127 27.93 -13.37 0.48
N ARG A 128 28.11 -12.24 -0.23
CA ARG A 128 27.06 -11.24 -0.40
C ARG A 128 25.88 -11.82 -1.17
N ASP A 129 24.71 -11.71 -0.60
CA ASP A 129 23.47 -12.22 -1.18
C ASP A 129 22.77 -11.15 -2.01
N TRP A 130 23.21 -11.00 -3.26
CA TRP A 130 22.58 -10.07 -4.19
C TRP A 130 21.22 -10.60 -4.63
N HIS A 131 20.20 -9.74 -4.56
CA HIS A 131 18.85 -10.07 -4.97
C HIS A 131 18.83 -10.45 -6.47
N PRO A 132 18.21 -11.59 -6.85
CA PRO A 132 18.14 -12.01 -8.24
C PRO A 132 17.51 -10.94 -9.13
N GLY A 133 18.14 -10.66 -10.28
CA GLY A 133 17.66 -9.67 -11.25
C GLY A 133 17.88 -8.21 -10.86
N SER A 134 18.56 -7.91 -9.74
CA SER A 134 18.81 -6.53 -9.28
C SER A 134 20.06 -5.86 -9.87
N ASP A 135 20.76 -6.53 -10.79
CA ASP A 135 22.04 -6.08 -11.36
C ASP A 135 23.09 -5.68 -10.29
N GLY A 136 23.08 -6.37 -9.14
CA GLY A 136 24.01 -6.12 -8.04
C GLY A 136 23.76 -4.78 -7.32
N GLN A 137 22.54 -4.25 -7.38
CA GLN A 137 22.16 -3.03 -6.64
C GLN A 137 21.40 -3.33 -5.35
N VAL A 138 20.72 -4.47 -5.23
CA VAL A 138 19.92 -4.81 -4.03
C VAL A 138 20.58 -5.96 -3.28
N LEU A 139 21.06 -5.68 -2.07
CA LEU A 139 21.66 -6.65 -1.17
C LEU A 139 20.61 -7.13 -0.16
N ASP A 140 20.32 -8.42 -0.18
CA ASP A 140 19.44 -9.09 0.77
C ASP A 140 20.22 -9.40 2.05
N LEU A 141 19.84 -8.81 3.18
CA LEU A 141 20.48 -9.07 4.47
C LEU A 141 19.70 -10.13 5.25
N VAL A 142 18.37 -9.99 5.24
CA VAL A 142 17.41 -10.99 5.72
C VAL A 142 16.28 -10.97 4.71
N HIS A 143 16.11 -12.02 3.90
CA HIS A 143 15.04 -12.06 2.91
C HIS A 143 14.16 -13.29 3.12
N PRO A 144 12.83 -13.15 3.28
CA PRO A 144 11.96 -14.26 3.65
C PRO A 144 11.86 -15.39 2.60
N SER A 145 12.21 -15.11 1.35
CA SER A 145 12.30 -16.14 0.30
C SER A 145 13.50 -17.09 0.42
N LEU A 146 14.58 -16.70 1.10
CA LEU A 146 15.70 -17.61 1.36
C LEU A 146 15.31 -18.53 2.52
N PHE A 147 15.54 -19.84 2.39
CA PHE A 147 15.07 -20.85 3.36
C PHE A 147 13.56 -20.74 3.66
N CYS A 148 12.75 -20.41 2.65
CA CYS A 148 11.30 -20.47 2.76
C CYS A 148 10.82 -21.93 2.97
N LEU A 149 9.55 -22.09 3.29
CA LEU A 149 8.91 -23.40 3.34
C LEU A 149 8.79 -23.96 1.92
N VAL A 150 9.15 -25.22 1.72
CA VAL A 150 9.11 -25.92 0.43
C VAL A 150 8.39 -27.25 0.59
N ARG A 151 7.33 -27.46 -0.18
CA ARG A 151 6.53 -28.68 -0.12
C ARG A 151 7.37 -29.92 -0.47
N GLY A 152 7.26 -30.95 0.37
CA GLY A 152 8.02 -32.20 0.20
C GLY A 152 9.49 -32.14 0.63
N VAL A 153 10.01 -30.97 1.02
CA VAL A 153 11.41 -30.80 1.46
C VAL A 153 11.46 -30.41 2.93
N SER A 154 10.68 -29.40 3.33
CA SER A 154 10.78 -28.77 4.65
C SER A 154 10.12 -29.54 5.80
N GLY A 155 9.43 -30.66 5.52
CA GLY A 155 8.71 -31.43 6.54
C GLY A 155 7.52 -30.68 7.17
N ALA A 156 6.93 -29.73 6.44
CA ALA A 156 5.82 -28.89 6.92
C ALA A 156 4.53 -29.70 7.20
N PRO A 157 3.68 -29.26 8.15
CA PRO A 157 2.33 -29.77 8.28
C PRO A 157 1.52 -29.60 6.98
N GLU A 158 0.67 -30.58 6.63
CA GLU A 158 -0.19 -30.52 5.44
C GLU A 158 -1.13 -29.31 5.40
N GLN A 159 -1.42 -28.70 6.57
CA GLN A 159 -2.19 -27.46 6.67
C GLN A 159 -1.58 -26.32 5.84
N ALA A 160 -0.26 -26.23 5.69
CA ALA A 160 0.40 -25.20 4.90
C ALA A 160 0.00 -25.22 3.42
N TRP A 161 -0.51 -26.36 2.94
CA TRP A 161 -0.81 -26.60 1.52
C TRP A 161 -2.33 -26.72 1.27
N GLN A 162 -3.16 -26.39 2.24
CA GLN A 162 -4.62 -26.35 2.09
C GLN A 162 -5.02 -25.10 1.32
N ASN A 163 -5.05 -25.21 -0.01
CA ASN A 163 -5.40 -24.10 -0.89
C ASN A 163 -6.90 -23.73 -0.74
N PRO A 164 -7.24 -22.52 -0.25
CA PRO A 164 -8.63 -22.08 -0.13
C PRO A 164 -9.17 -21.45 -1.43
N THR A 165 -8.34 -21.30 -2.47
CA THR A 165 -8.73 -20.65 -3.73
C THR A 165 -9.67 -21.52 -4.55
N ASN A 166 -10.47 -20.88 -5.40
CA ASN A 166 -11.27 -21.55 -6.41
C ASN A 166 -10.53 -21.54 -7.77
N GLY A 167 -11.19 -22.02 -8.84
CA GLY A 167 -10.59 -22.09 -10.18
C GLY A 167 -10.23 -20.74 -10.82
N TYR A 168 -10.82 -19.63 -10.35
CA TYR A 168 -10.59 -18.28 -10.87
C TYR A 168 -9.37 -17.59 -10.23
N SER A 169 -8.91 -18.06 -9.07
CA SER A 169 -7.84 -17.41 -8.30
C SER A 169 -6.64 -18.33 -8.06
N LYS A 170 -6.37 -19.23 -9.04
CA LYS A 170 -5.41 -20.33 -8.92
C LYS A 170 -3.98 -19.88 -8.60
N HIS A 171 -3.61 -18.66 -9.00
CA HIS A 171 -2.25 -18.14 -8.82
C HIS A 171 -2.05 -17.38 -7.51
N GLU A 172 -3.11 -17.09 -6.75
CA GLU A 172 -3.01 -16.34 -5.49
C GLU A 172 -2.42 -17.15 -4.34
N PHE A 173 -2.48 -18.48 -4.42
CA PHE A 173 -1.95 -19.39 -3.43
C PHE A 173 -0.85 -20.26 -4.03
N SER A 174 0.32 -20.29 -3.39
CA SER A 174 1.41 -21.17 -3.78
C SER A 174 1.19 -22.58 -3.23
N GLU A 175 1.14 -23.58 -4.11
CA GLU A 175 1.08 -24.98 -3.69
C GLU A 175 2.46 -25.57 -3.35
N GLN A 176 3.53 -24.77 -3.50
CA GLN A 176 4.93 -25.19 -3.39
C GLN A 176 5.68 -24.47 -2.28
N PHE A 177 5.42 -23.17 -2.09
CA PHE A 177 6.23 -22.30 -1.25
C PHE A 177 5.40 -21.51 -0.23
N GLN A 178 6.01 -21.17 0.91
CA GLN A 178 5.44 -20.22 1.87
C GLN A 178 6.56 -19.51 2.62
N TRP A 179 6.45 -18.19 2.83
CA TRP A 179 7.30 -17.52 3.81
C TRP A 179 6.93 -17.95 5.25
N LEU A 180 7.95 -18.05 6.11
CA LEU A 180 7.76 -18.49 7.49
C LEU A 180 7.75 -17.29 8.44
N PRO A 181 6.60 -16.93 9.04
CA PRO A 181 6.57 -15.91 10.10
C PRO A 181 7.25 -16.41 11.38
N THR A 182 7.72 -15.45 12.18
CA THR A 182 8.05 -15.66 13.60
C THR A 182 6.83 -15.43 14.48
N GLU A 183 6.70 -16.21 15.54
CA GLU A 183 5.68 -16.05 16.57
C GLU A 183 6.06 -14.89 17.50
N VAL A 184 5.13 -13.98 17.73
CA VAL A 184 5.38 -12.76 18.51
C VAL A 184 4.32 -12.62 19.60
N ASP A 185 4.74 -12.55 20.86
CA ASP A 185 3.83 -12.22 21.96
C ASP A 185 3.92 -10.73 22.27
N VAL A 186 2.76 -10.07 22.34
CA VAL A 186 2.64 -8.68 22.79
C VAL A 186 2.02 -8.66 24.18
N SER A 187 2.73 -8.10 25.16
CA SER A 187 2.26 -7.98 26.54
C SER A 187 1.08 -7.00 26.65
N ALA A 188 0.42 -6.96 27.81
CA ALA A 188 -0.63 -5.97 28.08
C ALA A 188 -0.10 -4.52 28.11
N ASP A 189 1.19 -4.37 28.44
CA ASP A 189 1.90 -3.08 28.47
C ASP A 189 2.45 -2.69 27.08
N GLY A 190 2.43 -3.62 26.12
CA GLY A 190 2.89 -3.41 24.75
C GLY A 190 4.34 -3.82 24.49
N ASP A 191 5.00 -4.45 25.46
CA ASP A 191 6.30 -5.10 25.27
C ASP A 191 6.16 -6.29 24.31
N VAL A 192 7.22 -6.58 23.58
CA VAL A 192 7.20 -7.58 22.50
C VAL A 192 8.29 -8.62 22.74
N ASP A 193 7.89 -9.90 22.67
CA ASP A 193 8.78 -11.05 22.72
C ASP A 193 8.64 -11.87 21.44
N PHE A 194 9.74 -12.10 20.72
CA PHE A 194 9.76 -13.08 19.63
C PHE A 194 9.95 -14.48 20.24
N ARG A 195 8.98 -15.37 20.03
CA ARG A 195 8.89 -16.70 20.66
C ARG A 195 9.51 -17.82 19.83
N SER A 196 9.67 -17.62 18.53
CA SER A 196 10.35 -18.55 17.63
C SER A 196 11.44 -17.82 16.84
N TYR A 197 12.31 -18.57 16.16
CA TYR A 197 13.41 -17.96 15.42
C TYR A 197 12.91 -17.09 14.26
N VAL A 198 13.65 -16.04 13.91
CA VAL A 198 13.39 -15.27 12.69
C VAL A 198 14.07 -15.98 11.54
N ASN A 199 13.33 -16.27 10.47
CA ASN A 199 13.91 -16.94 9.31
C ASN A 199 15.15 -16.17 8.80
N ASN A 200 16.24 -16.89 8.54
CA ASN A 200 17.56 -16.35 8.14
C ASN A 200 18.35 -15.57 9.19
N VAL A 201 17.89 -15.51 10.44
CA VAL A 201 18.64 -14.93 11.55
C VAL A 201 19.26 -16.05 12.38
N HIS A 202 20.58 -16.21 12.29
CA HIS A 202 21.31 -17.18 13.10
C HIS A 202 21.28 -16.78 14.59
N PRO A 203 20.86 -17.67 15.51
CA PRO A 203 20.63 -17.31 16.91
C PRO A 203 21.88 -16.80 17.63
N GLU A 204 23.06 -17.39 17.36
CA GLU A 204 24.32 -16.94 17.99
C GLU A 204 25.04 -15.84 17.21
N ARG A 205 25.33 -16.06 15.91
CA ARG A 205 26.06 -15.09 15.07
C ARG A 205 25.32 -13.76 14.92
N HIS A 206 23.98 -13.77 14.90
CA HIS A 206 23.15 -12.58 14.73
C HIS A 206 22.37 -12.24 16.02
N ARG A 207 22.87 -12.67 17.19
CA ARG A 207 22.19 -12.49 18.49
C ARG A 207 21.76 -11.04 18.77
N GLU A 208 22.59 -10.07 18.39
CA GLU A 208 22.31 -8.64 18.62
C GLU A 208 21.14 -8.17 17.74
N LEU A 209 21.04 -8.72 16.52
CA LEU A 209 19.90 -8.45 15.63
C LEU A 209 18.64 -9.11 16.18
N ALA A 210 18.73 -10.37 16.60
CA ALA A 210 17.60 -11.07 17.22
C ALA A 210 17.09 -10.35 18.48
N ALA A 211 17.97 -9.72 19.25
CA ALA A 211 17.61 -8.96 20.44
C ALA A 211 16.96 -7.60 20.14
N VAL A 212 17.33 -6.92 19.05
CA VAL A 212 16.80 -5.57 18.73
C VAL A 212 15.48 -5.61 17.95
N LEU A 213 15.20 -6.70 17.20
CA LEU A 213 13.99 -6.83 16.38
C LEU A 213 12.69 -6.71 17.19
N PRO A 214 12.52 -7.35 18.37
CA PRO A 214 11.32 -7.19 19.19
C PRO A 214 11.11 -5.75 19.66
N GLU A 215 12.17 -5.06 20.07
CA GLU A 215 12.10 -3.65 20.48
C GLU A 215 11.67 -2.73 19.33
N LEU A 216 12.22 -2.94 18.13
CA LEU A 216 11.81 -2.20 16.93
C LEU A 216 10.35 -2.46 16.56
N PHE A 217 9.90 -3.72 16.61
CA PHE A 217 8.51 -4.07 16.36
C PHE A 217 7.58 -3.44 17.40
N ALA A 218 7.97 -3.42 18.69
CA ALA A 218 7.21 -2.76 19.75
C ALA A 218 7.00 -1.26 19.47
N ARG A 219 8.04 -0.57 18.96
CA ARG A 219 7.93 0.83 18.55
C ARG A 219 7.01 1.02 17.36
N MET A 220 7.04 0.11 16.38
CA MET A 220 6.22 0.21 15.14
C MET A 220 4.77 -0.26 15.32
N ARG A 221 4.46 -1.06 16.35
CA ARG A 221 3.11 -1.59 16.62
C ARG A 221 2.00 -0.53 16.52
N PRO A 222 2.09 0.68 17.11
CA PRO A 222 1.01 1.65 17.03
C PRO A 222 0.72 2.15 15.61
N LEU A 223 1.70 2.14 14.70
CA LEU A 223 1.45 2.43 13.28
C LEU A 223 0.58 1.33 12.64
N LEU A 224 0.91 0.06 12.91
CA LEU A 224 0.14 -1.09 12.42
C LEU A 224 -1.28 -1.07 12.99
N GLU A 225 -1.46 -0.72 14.27
CA GLU A 225 -2.78 -0.56 14.90
C GLU A 225 -3.65 0.49 14.22
N ASN A 226 -3.06 1.63 13.85
CA ASN A 226 -3.76 2.67 13.11
C ASN A 226 -4.17 2.18 11.71
N VAL A 227 -3.26 1.49 10.99
CA VAL A 227 -3.59 0.88 9.68
C VAL A 227 -4.75 -0.11 9.81
N LEU A 228 -4.70 -1.02 10.78
CA LEU A 228 -5.76 -2.02 10.99
C LEU A 228 -7.07 -1.36 11.44
N THR A 229 -7.00 -0.25 12.17
CA THR A 229 -8.18 0.53 12.55
C THR A 229 -8.82 1.16 11.30
N ASP A 230 -8.03 1.80 10.44
CA ASP A 230 -8.53 2.39 9.19
C ASP A 230 -9.10 1.33 8.23
N LEU A 231 -8.53 0.11 8.21
CA LEU A 231 -9.08 -1.01 7.44
C LEU A 231 -10.50 -1.42 7.89
N ARG A 232 -10.86 -1.18 9.15
CA ARG A 232 -12.22 -1.44 9.67
C ARG A 232 -13.16 -0.25 9.52
N HIS A 233 -12.59 0.92 9.25
CA HIS A 233 -13.28 2.19 9.17
C HIS A 233 -12.78 2.96 7.94
N PRO A 234 -12.99 2.42 6.72
CA PRO A 234 -12.51 3.07 5.51
C PRO A 234 -13.10 4.47 5.41
N ARG A 235 -12.28 5.42 4.96
CA ARG A 235 -12.73 6.80 4.80
C ARG A 235 -13.76 6.92 3.67
N PRO A 236 -14.83 7.72 3.85
CA PRO A 236 -15.74 8.04 2.77
C PRO A 236 -15.05 8.91 1.71
N LEU A 237 -15.69 9.01 0.54
CA LEU A 237 -15.29 9.89 -0.54
C LEU A 237 -15.39 11.36 -0.09
N ARG A 238 -14.50 12.21 -0.61
CA ARG A 238 -14.56 13.67 -0.36
C ARG A 238 -15.55 14.35 -1.29
N ILE A 239 -15.68 13.82 -2.50
CA ILE A 239 -16.61 14.29 -3.54
C ILE A 239 -17.36 13.08 -4.09
N GLU A 240 -18.67 13.05 -3.86
CA GLU A 240 -19.59 12.09 -4.47
C GLU A 240 -20.13 12.70 -5.76
N ALA A 241 -19.87 12.05 -6.90
CA ALA A 241 -20.46 12.41 -8.18
C ALA A 241 -21.66 11.49 -8.46
N ASP A 242 -22.63 11.97 -9.26
CA ASP A 242 -23.78 11.18 -9.73
C ASP A 242 -23.61 10.89 -11.23
N PRO A 243 -23.14 9.68 -11.60
CA PRO A 243 -22.93 9.29 -12.99
C PRO A 243 -24.19 9.35 -13.85
N TRP A 244 -25.37 9.27 -13.25
CA TRP A 244 -26.66 9.31 -13.94
C TRP A 244 -27.24 10.72 -14.03
N GLY A 245 -26.67 11.67 -13.26
CA GLY A 245 -27.17 13.04 -13.11
C GLY A 245 -26.18 14.13 -13.51
N TRP A 246 -24.94 13.79 -13.87
CA TRP A 246 -23.90 14.81 -14.15
C TRP A 246 -24.06 15.52 -15.50
N TYR A 247 -24.98 15.10 -16.37
CA TYR A 247 -25.26 15.82 -17.61
C TYR A 247 -26.54 16.63 -17.52
N GLU A 248 -26.40 17.93 -17.66
CA GLU A 248 -27.53 18.84 -17.75
C GLU A 248 -28.08 18.92 -19.18
N SER A 249 -29.29 19.46 -19.33
CA SER A 249 -29.88 19.85 -20.62
C SER A 249 -30.15 18.71 -21.62
N ARG A 250 -30.40 17.48 -21.15
CA ARG A 250 -30.79 16.35 -22.01
C ARG A 250 -32.09 16.67 -22.78
N PRO A 251 -32.13 16.58 -24.12
CA PRO A 251 -33.34 16.82 -24.90
C PRO A 251 -34.49 15.87 -24.53
N GLU A 252 -35.67 16.44 -24.28
CA GLU A 252 -36.87 15.66 -23.97
C GLU A 252 -37.49 15.03 -25.23
N TYR A 253 -37.80 13.73 -25.17
CA TYR A 253 -38.43 13.05 -26.30
C TYR A 253 -39.85 13.61 -26.56
N PRO A 254 -40.21 13.93 -27.82
CA PRO A 254 -41.50 14.54 -28.13
C PRO A 254 -42.66 13.61 -27.77
N VAL A 255 -43.65 14.14 -27.05
CA VAL A 255 -44.85 13.38 -26.67
C VAL A 255 -45.87 13.43 -27.81
N LYS A 256 -46.17 12.28 -28.43
CA LYS A 256 -47.04 12.20 -29.63
C LYS A 256 -48.38 12.93 -29.50
N SER A 257 -49.03 12.87 -28.34
CA SER A 257 -50.33 13.54 -28.11
C SER A 257 -50.28 15.07 -28.09
N SER A 258 -49.09 15.67 -28.07
CA SER A 258 -48.90 17.13 -28.09
C SER A 258 -48.92 17.73 -29.50
N TYR A 259 -48.98 16.89 -30.54
CA TYR A 259 -48.87 17.31 -31.94
C TYR A 259 -50.20 17.12 -32.68
N SER A 260 -50.47 17.97 -33.67
CA SER A 260 -51.73 18.03 -34.41
C SER A 260 -51.96 16.82 -35.32
N ASP A 261 -50.89 16.23 -35.82
CA ASP A 261 -50.88 15.14 -36.80
C ASP A 261 -49.53 14.39 -36.76
N ASP A 262 -49.45 13.28 -37.51
CA ASP A 262 -48.27 12.42 -37.57
C ASP A 262 -47.07 13.11 -38.26
N GLU A 263 -47.29 14.08 -39.16
CA GLU A 263 -46.21 14.79 -39.87
C GLU A 263 -45.50 15.78 -38.94
N ALA A 264 -46.28 16.54 -38.16
CA ALA A 264 -45.77 17.42 -37.12
C ALA A 264 -45.01 16.65 -36.02
N TYR A 265 -45.50 15.46 -35.65
CA TYR A 265 -44.80 14.57 -34.73
C TYR A 265 -43.49 14.06 -35.31
N ALA A 266 -43.48 13.59 -36.57
CA ALA A 266 -42.26 13.10 -37.23
C ALA A 266 -41.20 14.20 -37.37
N ALA A 267 -41.59 15.43 -37.70
CA ALA A 267 -40.68 16.57 -37.74
C ALA A 267 -40.09 16.90 -36.35
N ALA A 268 -40.90 16.79 -35.29
CA ALA A 268 -40.42 16.99 -33.92
C ALA A 268 -39.47 15.88 -33.47
N VAL A 269 -39.71 14.63 -33.87
CA VAL A 269 -38.78 13.51 -33.64
C VAL A 269 -37.45 13.77 -34.34
N GLY A 270 -37.45 14.19 -35.62
CA GLY A 270 -36.19 14.48 -36.33
C GLY A 270 -35.42 15.68 -35.74
N ALA A 271 -36.12 16.69 -35.23
CA ALA A 271 -35.48 17.80 -34.51
C ALA A 271 -34.90 17.35 -33.16
N TRP A 272 -35.61 16.46 -32.45
CA TRP A 272 -35.11 15.85 -31.21
C TRP A 272 -33.89 14.96 -31.46
N GLU A 273 -33.88 14.14 -32.51
CA GLU A 273 -32.71 13.32 -32.90
C GLU A 273 -31.48 14.19 -33.13
N ALA A 274 -31.59 15.26 -33.92
CA ALA A 274 -30.48 16.19 -34.15
C ALA A 274 -30.01 16.91 -32.87
N ALA A 275 -30.94 17.28 -31.98
CA ALA A 275 -30.59 17.89 -30.70
C ALA A 275 -29.96 16.87 -29.72
N GLN A 276 -30.39 15.61 -29.78
CA GLN A 276 -29.87 14.51 -28.97
C GLN A 276 -28.45 14.15 -29.39
N ASP A 277 -28.17 14.13 -30.70
CA ASP A 277 -26.82 13.92 -31.24
C ASP A 277 -25.88 15.07 -30.84
N ASP A 278 -26.30 16.33 -31.04
CA ASP A 278 -25.51 17.51 -30.63
C ASP A 278 -25.25 17.54 -29.13
N TRP A 279 -26.25 17.18 -28.31
CA TRP A 279 -26.10 17.05 -26.87
C TRP A 279 -25.10 15.95 -26.51
N TRP A 280 -25.17 14.77 -27.16
CA TRP A 280 -24.25 13.67 -26.88
C TRP A 280 -22.79 14.02 -27.23
N GLU A 281 -22.55 14.71 -28.34
CA GLU A 281 -21.21 15.12 -28.76
C GLU A 281 -20.59 16.24 -27.90
N ASN A 282 -21.43 17.11 -27.34
CA ASN A 282 -20.96 18.33 -26.67
C ASN A 282 -21.22 18.36 -25.16
N ARG A 283 -21.94 17.38 -24.59
CA ARG A 283 -22.18 17.30 -23.14
C ARG A 283 -20.85 17.26 -22.38
N ARG A 284 -20.86 17.83 -21.18
CA ARG A 284 -19.73 17.79 -20.24
C ARG A 284 -20.27 17.44 -18.86
N PRO A 285 -19.64 16.49 -18.15
CA PRO A 285 -20.08 16.12 -16.83
C PRO A 285 -19.89 17.27 -15.85
N VAL A 286 -20.94 17.59 -15.12
CA VAL A 286 -20.96 18.56 -14.04
C VAL A 286 -20.62 17.82 -12.75
N VAL A 287 -19.34 17.77 -12.41
CA VAL A 287 -18.91 17.25 -11.12
C VAL A 287 -19.23 18.29 -10.04
N PRO A 288 -19.82 17.90 -8.90
CA PRO A 288 -19.95 18.77 -7.75
C PRO A 288 -18.59 19.36 -7.32
N ASP A 289 -18.59 20.59 -6.84
CA ASP A 289 -17.41 21.11 -6.16
C ASP A 289 -17.30 20.50 -4.75
N ALA A 290 -16.18 20.72 -4.06
CA ALA A 290 -15.99 20.18 -2.71
C ALA A 290 -17.07 20.71 -1.74
N PRO A 291 -17.71 19.83 -0.94
CA PRO A 291 -18.66 20.26 0.09
C PRO A 291 -17.93 20.98 1.23
N ASP A 292 -18.67 21.47 2.22
CA ASP A 292 -18.03 21.87 3.48
C ASP A 292 -17.49 20.62 4.21
N PHE A 293 -16.25 20.71 4.70
CA PHE A 293 -15.61 19.59 5.38
C PHE A 293 -16.39 19.21 6.65
N THR A 294 -16.79 17.94 6.71
CA THR A 294 -17.33 17.32 7.92
C THR A 294 -16.31 16.30 8.42
N PRO A 295 -15.77 16.44 9.64
CA PRO A 295 -14.88 15.43 10.20
C PRO A 295 -15.55 14.05 10.20
N PRO A 296 -14.85 12.97 9.82
CA PRO A 296 -15.34 11.62 10.01
C PRO A 296 -15.76 11.39 11.47
N GLU A 297 -16.78 10.56 11.69
CA GLU A 297 -17.20 10.19 13.03
C GLU A 297 -16.00 9.64 13.82
N GLY A 298 -15.87 10.08 15.08
CA GLY A 298 -14.78 9.64 15.93
C GLY A 298 -14.84 8.13 16.15
N ILE A 299 -13.74 7.43 15.90
CA ILE A 299 -13.67 5.99 16.16
C ILE A 299 -13.57 5.77 17.67
N ASP A 300 -14.60 5.14 18.23
CA ASP A 300 -14.65 4.74 19.64
C ASP A 300 -13.39 3.95 20.04
N ALA A 301 -12.91 4.17 21.27
CA ALA A 301 -11.73 3.47 21.77
C ALA A 301 -11.88 1.94 21.73
N ALA A 302 -13.11 1.42 21.84
CA ALA A 302 -13.42 -0.01 21.74
C ALA A 302 -13.42 -0.55 20.30
N ALA A 303 -13.57 0.33 19.30
CA ALA A 303 -13.54 -0.02 17.88
C ALA A 303 -12.11 -0.02 17.30
N ARG A 304 -11.19 0.73 17.94
CA ARG A 304 -9.76 0.73 17.59
C ARG A 304 -9.15 -0.65 17.76
N VAL A 305 -8.27 -1.00 16.83
CA VAL A 305 -7.53 -2.27 16.89
C VAL A 305 -6.40 -2.13 17.90
N ASP A 306 -6.43 -2.97 18.94
CA ASP A 306 -5.36 -3.11 19.92
C ASP A 306 -4.72 -4.49 19.78
N LEU A 307 -3.43 -4.49 19.49
CA LEU A 307 -2.60 -5.69 19.33
C LEU A 307 -1.98 -6.15 20.67
N ARG A 308 -2.14 -5.40 21.77
CA ARG A 308 -1.65 -5.81 23.09
C ARG A 308 -2.39 -7.03 23.62
N GLY A 309 -1.68 -7.85 24.39
CA GLY A 309 -2.19 -9.11 24.93
C GLY A 309 -2.50 -10.16 23.86
N ARG A 310 -1.97 -10.02 22.64
CA ARG A 310 -2.16 -10.96 21.53
C ARG A 310 -0.87 -11.67 21.17
N ARG A 311 -1.03 -12.86 20.59
CA ARG A 311 0.02 -13.56 19.86
C ARG A 311 -0.16 -13.29 18.37
N LEU A 312 0.89 -12.80 17.73
CA LEU A 312 0.94 -12.39 16.33
C LEU A 312 1.92 -13.26 15.56
N GLN A 313 1.85 -13.15 14.24
CA GLN A 313 2.80 -13.74 13.30
C GLN A 313 3.37 -12.62 12.43
N VAL A 314 4.70 -12.53 12.38
CA VAL A 314 5.41 -11.44 11.69
C VAL A 314 6.51 -11.99 10.82
N ILE A 315 6.59 -11.55 9.57
CA ILE A 315 7.70 -11.87 8.67
C ILE A 315 8.65 -10.68 8.64
N VAL A 316 9.96 -10.94 8.70
CA VAL A 316 11.01 -9.90 8.78
C VAL A 316 11.81 -9.87 7.49
N LYS A 317 12.08 -8.67 6.97
CA LYS A 317 12.96 -8.44 5.82
C LYS A 317 13.91 -7.27 6.09
N LEU A 318 15.18 -7.44 5.77
CA LEU A 318 16.19 -6.38 5.75
C LEU A 318 16.88 -6.39 4.38
N ALA A 319 16.95 -5.23 3.76
CA ALA A 319 17.60 -5.07 2.46
C ALA A 319 18.26 -3.71 2.33
N THR A 320 19.29 -3.66 1.51
CA THR A 320 20.02 -2.44 1.17
C THR A 320 20.05 -2.26 -0.33
N VAL A 321 19.64 -1.08 -0.80
CA VAL A 321 19.94 -0.63 -2.17
C VAL A 321 21.28 0.11 -2.14
N HIS A 322 22.22 -0.31 -2.99
CA HIS A 322 23.53 0.30 -3.20
C HIS A 322 23.59 1.00 -4.55
N LEU A 323 24.09 2.23 -4.54
CA LEU A 323 24.43 3.00 -5.72
C LEU A 323 25.93 3.30 -5.72
N THR A 324 26.56 3.18 -6.89
CA THR A 324 27.98 3.48 -7.10
C THR A 324 28.11 4.51 -8.21
N PRO A 325 29.25 5.20 -8.34
CA PRO A 325 29.49 6.09 -9.48
C PRO A 325 29.29 5.41 -10.85
N ASP A 326 29.56 4.10 -10.94
CA ASP A 326 29.35 3.31 -12.16
C ASP A 326 27.89 2.89 -12.39
N LYS A 327 27.11 2.75 -11.31
CA LYS A 327 25.67 2.47 -11.31
C LYS A 327 24.93 3.49 -10.43
N PRO A 328 24.81 4.75 -10.89
CA PRO A 328 24.44 5.87 -10.04
C PRO A 328 22.93 6.01 -9.84
N GLU A 329 22.11 5.20 -10.50
CA GLU A 329 20.66 5.31 -10.52
C GLU A 329 20.01 3.96 -10.22
N TYR A 330 18.98 3.99 -9.37
CA TYR A 330 18.04 2.90 -9.15
C TYR A 330 16.74 3.26 -9.91
N PRO A 331 16.31 2.43 -10.89
CA PRO A 331 15.20 2.78 -11.78
C PRO A 331 13.82 2.75 -11.10
N GLY A 332 13.73 2.22 -9.87
CA GLY A 332 12.47 1.98 -9.18
C GLY A 332 12.10 0.50 -9.13
N GLY A 333 11.05 0.19 -8.38
CA GLY A 333 10.45 -1.16 -8.32
C GLY A 333 9.21 -1.27 -9.22
N SER A 334 8.75 -2.50 -9.44
CA SER A 334 7.43 -2.76 -10.01
C SER A 334 6.32 -2.48 -9.00
N TRP A 335 5.10 -2.27 -9.49
CA TRP A 335 3.91 -2.31 -8.66
C TRP A 335 3.69 -3.74 -8.13
N HIS A 336 3.53 -3.88 -6.81
CA HIS A 336 3.30 -5.17 -6.16
C HIS A 336 2.60 -5.01 -4.80
N VAL A 337 2.05 -6.12 -4.32
CA VAL A 337 1.63 -6.33 -2.91
C VAL A 337 2.59 -7.32 -2.26
N GLU A 338 2.60 -7.39 -0.93
CA GLU A 338 3.50 -8.28 -0.21
C GLU A 338 2.92 -9.69 -0.07
N GLY A 339 3.74 -10.68 -0.43
CA GLY A 339 3.39 -12.10 -0.28
C GLY A 339 2.33 -12.59 -1.26
N MET A 340 1.80 -13.76 -0.93
CA MET A 340 0.70 -14.45 -1.57
C MET A 340 -0.34 -14.80 -0.48
N LEU A 341 -1.44 -15.45 -0.86
CA LEU A 341 -2.51 -15.79 0.06
C LEU A 341 -2.05 -16.70 1.21
N ASN A 342 -1.02 -17.52 1.00
CA ASN A 342 -0.45 -18.37 2.05
C ASN A 342 0.14 -17.56 3.21
N GLU A 343 0.70 -16.38 2.94
CA GLU A 343 1.30 -15.53 3.96
C GLU A 343 0.29 -14.64 4.69
N ARG A 344 -0.90 -14.41 4.10
CA ARG A 344 -1.99 -13.61 4.68
C ARG A 344 -1.54 -12.27 5.28
N ILE A 345 -0.63 -11.57 4.59
CA ILE A 345 -0.10 -10.28 5.06
C ILE A 345 -1.21 -9.24 4.96
N VAL A 346 -1.58 -8.63 6.08
CA VAL A 346 -2.62 -7.58 6.16
C VAL A 346 -2.04 -6.17 6.16
N SER A 347 -0.82 -6.01 6.68
CA SER A 347 -0.16 -4.71 6.75
C SER A 347 1.36 -4.86 6.72
N THR A 348 2.01 -3.86 6.13
CA THR A 348 3.46 -3.75 6.04
C THR A 348 3.91 -2.53 6.81
N GLY A 349 4.87 -2.70 7.71
CA GLY A 349 5.60 -1.63 8.38
C GLY A 349 7.04 -1.58 7.88
N ILE A 350 7.50 -0.42 7.41
CA ILE A 350 8.87 -0.20 6.93
C ILE A 350 9.57 0.87 7.78
N TYR A 351 10.81 0.60 8.17
CA TYR A 351 11.72 1.56 8.80
C TYR A 351 12.94 1.79 7.89
N TYR A 352 13.08 3.03 7.41
CA TYR A 352 14.19 3.49 6.57
C TYR A 352 15.37 3.89 7.46
N TRP A 353 16.06 2.91 8.04
CA TRP A 353 16.99 3.12 9.17
C TRP A 353 18.30 3.83 8.82
N ASP A 354 18.70 3.82 7.55
CA ASP A 354 19.93 4.46 7.10
C ASP A 354 19.88 4.72 5.58
N SER A 355 19.98 5.99 5.18
CA SER A 355 20.05 6.40 3.78
C SER A 355 21.07 7.52 3.65
N GLU A 356 22.04 7.36 2.75
CA GLU A 356 23.11 8.33 2.55
C GLU A 356 23.37 8.57 1.05
N ASN A 357 23.66 9.82 0.70
CA ASN A 357 24.09 10.24 -0.63
C ASN A 357 23.14 9.84 -1.77
N ILE A 358 21.84 9.88 -1.51
CA ILE A 358 20.80 9.68 -2.53
C ILE A 358 19.90 10.92 -2.61
N THR A 359 19.34 11.13 -3.80
CA THR A 359 18.20 12.00 -4.01
C THR A 359 16.96 11.46 -3.27
N GLU A 360 15.91 12.28 -3.17
CA GLU A 360 14.68 11.88 -2.49
C GLU A 360 14.11 10.58 -3.08
N SER A 361 13.81 9.61 -2.21
CA SER A 361 13.15 8.37 -2.55
C SER A 361 11.72 8.40 -2.04
N SER A 362 10.78 7.75 -2.73
CA SER A 362 9.37 7.71 -2.36
C SER A 362 8.77 6.31 -2.52
N LEU A 363 7.67 6.07 -1.82
CA LEU A 363 6.82 4.90 -1.97
C LEU A 363 5.46 5.37 -2.49
N SER A 364 5.11 4.98 -3.72
CA SER A 364 3.82 5.31 -4.34
C SER A 364 2.80 4.23 -4.05
N PHE A 365 1.52 4.61 -3.98
CA PHE A 365 0.40 3.71 -3.70
C PHE A 365 -0.68 3.85 -4.77
N ARG A 366 -1.27 2.72 -5.17
CA ARG A 366 -2.48 2.64 -5.99
C ARG A 366 -3.45 1.62 -5.41
N ALA A 367 -4.73 1.76 -5.72
CA ALA A 367 -5.77 0.82 -5.35
C ALA A 367 -6.45 0.26 -6.60
N ALA A 368 -6.79 -1.04 -6.56
CA ALA A 368 -7.73 -1.64 -7.51
C ALA A 368 -9.13 -1.06 -7.24
N LEU A 369 -9.88 -0.77 -8.29
CA LEU A 369 -11.21 -0.20 -8.16
C LEU A 369 -12.29 -1.25 -8.37
N ASP A 370 -13.44 -1.00 -7.77
CA ASP A 370 -14.66 -1.76 -8.06
C ASP A 370 -15.21 -1.32 -9.42
N ASP A 371 -16.08 -2.14 -10.02
CA ASP A 371 -16.77 -1.75 -11.25
C ASP A 371 -17.62 -0.49 -10.97
N PRO A 372 -17.33 0.65 -11.62
CA PRO A 372 -18.12 1.86 -11.42
C PRO A 372 -19.54 1.66 -11.96
N ASP A 373 -20.51 2.29 -11.30
CA ASP A 373 -21.88 2.42 -11.78
C ASP A 373 -22.01 3.70 -12.64
N TYR A 374 -22.37 3.59 -13.92
CA TYR A 374 -22.45 4.72 -14.87
C TYR A 374 -23.44 4.47 -16.03
N GLU A 375 -23.84 5.54 -16.74
CA GLU A 375 -24.71 5.44 -17.93
C GLU A 375 -23.98 4.72 -19.08
N GLN A 376 -24.61 3.69 -19.66
CA GLN A 376 -24.00 2.89 -20.73
C GLN A 376 -23.47 3.76 -21.89
N ASN A 377 -22.25 3.48 -22.36
CA ASN A 377 -21.50 4.23 -23.37
C ASN A 377 -21.06 5.66 -22.95
N ASP A 378 -21.05 5.98 -21.65
CA ASP A 378 -20.60 7.28 -21.16
C ASP A 378 -19.09 7.37 -20.89
N ASP A 379 -18.30 7.21 -21.95
CA ASP A 379 -16.84 7.17 -21.85
C ASP A 379 -16.24 8.53 -21.44
N ASP A 380 -16.83 9.62 -21.96
CA ASP A 380 -16.39 10.98 -21.64
C ASP A 380 -16.62 11.32 -20.16
N GLY A 381 -17.74 10.87 -19.58
CA GLY A 381 -18.06 11.08 -18.17
C GLY A 381 -17.04 10.38 -17.28
N MET A 382 -16.80 9.09 -17.54
CA MET A 382 -15.86 8.29 -16.76
C MET A 382 -14.43 8.83 -16.82
N ARG A 383 -13.98 9.23 -18.02
CA ARG A 383 -12.64 9.81 -18.22
C ARG A 383 -12.51 11.17 -17.54
N GLU A 384 -13.45 12.09 -17.75
CA GLU A 384 -13.34 13.45 -17.22
C GLU A 384 -13.54 13.52 -15.69
N VAL A 385 -14.37 12.64 -15.11
CA VAL A 385 -14.67 12.67 -13.68
C VAL A 385 -13.70 11.82 -12.86
N TYR A 386 -13.38 10.60 -13.32
CA TYR A 386 -12.59 9.63 -12.57
C TYR A 386 -11.22 9.34 -13.18
N GLY A 387 -10.98 9.74 -14.43
CA GLY A 387 -9.76 9.40 -15.17
C GLY A 387 -9.71 7.93 -15.58
N LEU A 388 -10.87 7.30 -15.77
CA LEU A 388 -11.01 5.92 -16.22
C LEU A 388 -11.40 5.93 -17.70
N GLU A 389 -10.63 5.24 -18.55
CA GLU A 389 -10.90 5.11 -19.98
C GLU A 389 -11.34 3.68 -20.33
N ASP A 390 -11.97 3.50 -21.49
CA ASP A 390 -12.31 2.16 -22.00
C ASP A 390 -11.04 1.34 -22.24
N GLU A 391 -11.09 0.05 -21.95
CA GLU A 391 -9.99 -0.91 -22.07
C GLU A 391 -8.76 -0.59 -21.19
N ASP A 392 -8.83 0.46 -20.36
CA ASP A 392 -7.76 0.85 -19.44
C ASP A 392 -7.81 0.01 -18.15
N ALA A 393 -6.68 0.04 -17.43
CA ALA A 393 -6.53 -0.68 -16.17
C ALA A 393 -7.43 -0.09 -15.07
N LEU A 394 -8.30 -0.91 -14.46
CA LEU A 394 -9.22 -0.49 -13.40
C LEU A 394 -8.53 -0.28 -12.03
N ASN A 395 -7.65 0.73 -11.96
CA ASN A 395 -6.97 1.18 -10.74
C ASN A 395 -6.83 2.70 -10.69
N GLN A 396 -6.56 3.24 -9.49
CA GLN A 396 -6.19 4.64 -9.31
C GLN A 396 -4.93 4.82 -8.47
N VAL A 397 -3.99 5.62 -8.96
CA VAL A 397 -2.84 6.10 -8.19
C VAL A 397 -3.32 7.09 -7.15
N LEU A 398 -3.13 6.77 -5.87
CA LEU A 398 -3.64 7.56 -4.74
C LEU A 398 -2.65 8.63 -4.26
N GLY A 399 -1.36 8.43 -4.49
CA GLY A 399 -0.31 9.34 -4.08
C GLY A 399 1.00 8.65 -3.73
N SER A 400 1.93 9.39 -3.13
CA SER A 400 3.23 8.86 -2.71
C SER A 400 3.73 9.51 -1.42
N ALA A 401 4.40 8.72 -0.59
CA ALA A 401 5.06 9.17 0.63
C ALA A 401 6.57 9.26 0.39
N GLY A 402 7.19 10.37 0.77
CA GLY A 402 8.66 10.47 0.82
C GLY A 402 9.24 9.51 1.87
N THR A 403 10.47 9.03 1.65
CA THR A 403 11.11 8.00 2.49
C THR A 403 12.51 8.41 2.96
N PRO A 404 12.63 9.53 3.70
CA PRO A 404 13.91 9.96 4.26
C PRO A 404 14.44 8.97 5.29
N ALA A 405 15.74 9.03 5.58
CA ALA A 405 16.34 8.28 6.68
C ALA A 405 15.64 8.61 8.01
N GLY A 406 15.40 7.58 8.83
CA GLY A 406 14.69 7.68 10.11
C GLY A 406 13.18 7.46 10.03
N ARG A 407 12.57 7.55 8.84
CA ARG A 407 11.10 7.40 8.71
C ARG A 407 10.65 5.97 8.96
N CYS A 408 9.63 5.82 9.80
CA CYS A 408 8.76 4.66 9.86
C CYS A 408 7.49 4.92 9.05
N LEU A 409 7.05 3.94 8.28
CA LEU A 409 5.83 3.96 7.49
C LEU A 409 5.07 2.67 7.72
N ALA A 410 3.74 2.71 7.83
CA ALA A 410 2.89 1.53 7.79
C ALA A 410 1.72 1.74 6.85
N PHE A 411 1.35 0.70 6.13
CA PHE A 411 0.26 0.73 5.16
C PHE A 411 -0.42 -0.63 5.07
N PRO A 412 -1.68 -0.69 4.63
CA PRO A 412 -2.39 -1.94 4.45
C PRO A 412 -1.93 -2.63 3.15
N ASN A 413 -1.88 -3.96 3.16
CA ASN A 413 -1.37 -4.73 2.02
C ASN A 413 -2.31 -4.73 0.80
N ILE A 414 -3.55 -4.25 0.96
CA ILE A 414 -4.49 -4.01 -0.14
C ILE A 414 -4.09 -2.85 -1.05
N LEU A 415 -3.22 -1.95 -0.56
CA LEU A 415 -2.64 -0.91 -1.39
C LEU A 415 -1.43 -1.48 -2.13
N GLN A 416 -1.56 -1.55 -3.45
CA GLN A 416 -0.42 -1.88 -4.26
C GLN A 416 0.56 -0.72 -4.22
N HIS A 417 1.84 -1.04 -4.12
CA HIS A 417 2.86 -0.04 -3.93
C HIS A 417 4.06 -0.26 -4.85
N ARG A 418 4.79 0.82 -5.10
CA ARG A 418 6.06 0.79 -5.83
C ARG A 418 7.05 1.76 -5.24
N VAL A 419 8.31 1.35 -5.22
CA VAL A 419 9.43 2.22 -4.89
C VAL A 419 9.73 3.12 -6.08
N GLY A 420 9.77 4.43 -5.88
CA GLY A 420 10.15 5.40 -6.91
C GLY A 420 11.64 5.31 -7.27
N SER A 421 12.01 5.81 -8.44
CA SER A 421 13.41 5.92 -8.83
C SER A 421 14.16 6.92 -7.96
N PHE A 422 15.46 6.71 -7.80
CA PHE A 422 16.36 7.66 -7.15
C PHE A 422 17.79 7.42 -7.63
N ARG A 423 18.62 8.45 -7.49
CA ARG A 423 20.02 8.44 -7.91
C ARG A 423 20.93 9.04 -6.85
N LEU A 424 22.23 8.90 -7.04
CA LEU A 424 23.24 9.57 -6.21
C LEU A 424 23.02 11.08 -6.17
N ALA A 425 23.09 11.68 -4.99
CA ALA A 425 23.05 13.13 -4.82
C ALA A 425 24.39 13.76 -5.23
N ASP A 426 25.51 13.18 -4.77
CA ASP A 426 26.85 13.40 -5.28
C ASP A 426 27.28 12.17 -6.11
N PRO A 427 27.35 12.28 -7.45
CA PRO A 427 27.65 11.16 -8.33
C PRO A 427 29.09 10.64 -8.19
N THR A 428 29.96 11.33 -7.45
CA THR A 428 31.36 10.91 -7.26
C THR A 428 31.56 9.96 -6.08
N ARG A 429 30.55 9.80 -5.22
CA ARG A 429 30.59 8.98 -4.01
C ARG A 429 29.52 7.90 -4.07
N PRO A 430 29.75 6.72 -3.46
CA PRO A 430 28.68 5.74 -3.31
C PRO A 430 27.57 6.28 -2.41
N GLY A 431 26.40 5.65 -2.49
CA GLY A 431 25.24 5.96 -1.67
C GLY A 431 24.40 4.71 -1.43
N HIS A 432 23.48 4.79 -0.47
CA HIS A 432 22.62 3.66 -0.12
C HIS A 432 21.27 4.08 0.42
N ARG A 433 20.33 3.14 0.37
CA ARG A 433 19.05 3.16 1.08
C ARG A 433 18.86 1.83 1.80
N LYS A 434 18.73 1.83 3.12
CA LYS A 434 18.56 0.61 3.91
C LYS A 434 17.21 0.58 4.59
N ILE A 435 16.57 -0.58 4.55
CA ILE A 435 15.24 -0.79 5.14
C ILE A 435 15.21 -1.99 6.06
N LEU A 436 14.33 -1.91 7.06
CA LEU A 436 13.78 -3.03 7.81
C LEU A 436 12.28 -3.04 7.55
N ALA A 437 11.72 -4.18 7.15
CA ALA A 437 10.30 -4.36 6.97
C ALA A 437 9.77 -5.46 7.89
N PHE A 438 8.61 -5.20 8.48
CA PHE A 438 7.77 -6.15 9.19
C PHE A 438 6.48 -6.34 8.41
N PHE A 439 6.22 -7.57 7.97
CA PHE A 439 4.96 -7.94 7.35
C PHE A 439 4.09 -8.61 8.42
N LEU A 440 3.01 -7.94 8.80
CA LEU A 440 2.06 -8.43 9.79
C LEU A 440 1.10 -9.40 9.10
N VAL A 441 1.12 -10.66 9.52
CA VAL A 441 0.13 -11.67 9.14
C VAL A 441 -1.18 -11.35 9.85
N ASP A 442 -2.31 -11.62 9.19
CA ASP A 442 -3.67 -11.44 9.72
C ASP A 442 -3.80 -11.93 11.17
N PRO A 443 -3.97 -11.04 12.17
CA PRO A 443 -4.06 -11.42 13.57
C PRO A 443 -5.28 -12.28 13.93
N SER A 444 -6.25 -12.44 13.02
CA SER A 444 -7.43 -13.28 13.21
C SER A 444 -7.22 -14.73 12.78
N GLU A 445 -6.17 -15.02 12.01
CA GLU A 445 -5.85 -16.35 11.49
C GLU A 445 -4.41 -16.74 11.79
N ARG A 446 -4.13 -18.05 11.73
CA ARG A 446 -2.83 -18.63 12.08
C ARG A 446 -2.36 -19.47 10.90
N ILE A 447 -1.16 -19.18 10.41
CA ILE A 447 -0.50 -19.98 9.36
C ILE A 447 0.67 -20.77 9.95
N VAL A 448 1.23 -21.70 9.17
CA VAL A 448 2.43 -22.45 9.58
C VAL A 448 3.59 -21.47 9.76
N SER A 449 4.28 -21.56 10.89
CA SER A 449 5.34 -20.62 11.27
C SER A 449 6.63 -21.34 11.67
N THR A 450 7.63 -20.54 12.05
CA THR A 450 8.89 -21.02 12.63
C THR A 450 8.74 -21.68 14.01
N SER A 451 7.55 -21.69 14.62
CA SER A 451 7.27 -22.56 15.78
C SER A 451 6.93 -24.00 15.38
N ASP A 452 6.41 -24.19 14.16
CA ASP A 452 5.99 -25.49 13.64
C ASP A 452 7.09 -26.17 12.82
N VAL A 453 7.95 -25.36 12.20
CA VAL A 453 9.04 -25.80 11.34
C VAL A 453 10.37 -25.45 12.02
N PRO A 454 11.22 -26.43 12.35
CA PRO A 454 12.55 -26.17 12.89
C PRO A 454 13.47 -25.45 11.87
N PRO A 455 14.60 -24.86 12.33
CA PRO A 455 15.55 -24.22 11.44
C PRO A 455 16.01 -25.15 10.30
N GLN A 456 15.88 -24.65 9.07
CA GLN A 456 16.16 -25.39 7.83
C GLN A 456 17.60 -25.20 7.33
N GLN A 457 18.32 -24.26 7.94
CA GLN A 457 19.62 -23.81 7.50
C GLN A 457 20.73 -24.87 7.77
N PRO A 458 21.82 -24.91 6.97
CA PRO A 458 22.86 -25.94 7.07
C PRO A 458 23.59 -26.03 8.42
N TRP A 459 23.52 -24.98 9.24
CA TRP A 459 24.12 -24.97 10.58
C TRP A 459 23.26 -25.72 11.62
N ALA A 460 21.99 -26.00 11.32
CA ALA A 460 21.07 -26.65 12.23
C ALA A 460 21.08 -28.18 12.05
N GLU A 461 20.93 -28.92 13.14
CA GLU A 461 20.77 -30.39 13.09
C GLU A 461 19.48 -30.81 12.35
N THR A 462 18.49 -29.91 12.29
CA THR A 462 17.22 -30.06 11.59
C THR A 462 17.27 -29.59 10.14
N SER A 463 18.45 -29.32 9.59
CA SER A 463 18.63 -28.84 8.22
C SER A 463 17.92 -29.74 7.21
N THR A 464 17.07 -29.13 6.38
CA THR A 464 16.32 -29.82 5.31
C THR A 464 16.88 -29.52 3.92
N MET A 465 17.74 -28.52 3.78
CA MET A 465 18.29 -28.09 2.49
C MET A 465 19.69 -27.46 2.65
N THR A 466 20.51 -27.54 1.61
CA THR A 466 21.76 -26.79 1.53
C THR A 466 21.51 -25.31 1.19
N LEU A 467 22.52 -24.46 1.34
CA LEU A 467 22.42 -23.06 0.90
C LEU A 467 22.20 -22.95 -0.62
N GLU A 468 22.81 -23.83 -1.40
CA GLU A 468 22.63 -23.89 -2.86
C GLU A 468 21.18 -24.23 -3.21
N GLN A 469 20.62 -25.28 -2.61
CA GLN A 469 19.21 -25.64 -2.77
C GLN A 469 18.27 -24.51 -2.33
N ALA A 470 18.54 -23.86 -1.20
CA ALA A 470 17.75 -22.72 -0.74
C ALA A 470 17.75 -21.55 -1.74
N ARG A 471 18.88 -21.30 -2.41
CA ARG A 471 18.99 -20.29 -3.49
C ARG A 471 18.20 -20.71 -4.73
N GLU A 472 18.28 -21.98 -5.13
CA GLU A 472 17.49 -22.53 -6.24
C GLU A 472 15.97 -22.43 -5.97
N TYR A 473 15.53 -22.78 -4.76
CA TYR A 473 14.13 -22.64 -4.35
C TYR A 473 13.69 -21.18 -4.31
N ARG A 474 14.55 -20.27 -3.83
CA ARG A 474 14.28 -18.83 -3.91
C ARG A 474 14.07 -18.38 -5.35
N GLU A 475 14.90 -18.81 -6.30
CA GLU A 475 14.71 -18.46 -7.71
C GLU A 475 13.41 -19.03 -8.28
N GLN A 476 13.04 -20.26 -7.91
CA GLN A 476 11.75 -20.86 -8.29
C GLN A 476 10.58 -20.05 -7.73
N LEU A 477 10.63 -19.72 -6.43
CA LEU A 477 9.64 -18.87 -5.77
C LEU A 477 9.56 -17.47 -6.42
N MET A 478 10.69 -16.86 -6.75
CA MET A 478 10.70 -15.55 -7.42
C MET A 478 10.14 -15.62 -8.83
N ARG A 479 10.39 -16.71 -9.57
CA ARG A 479 9.74 -16.94 -10.88
C ARG A 479 8.24 -17.09 -10.70
N GLU A 480 7.79 -17.93 -9.78
CA GLU A 480 6.36 -18.12 -9.46
C GLU A 480 5.70 -16.81 -9.07
N ARG A 481 6.34 -16.02 -8.19
CA ARG A 481 5.84 -14.71 -7.78
C ARG A 481 5.83 -13.69 -8.90
N LYS A 482 6.77 -13.77 -9.85
CA LYS A 482 6.71 -12.91 -11.04
C LYS A 482 5.47 -13.24 -11.87
N PHE A 483 5.24 -14.51 -12.18
CA PHE A 483 4.01 -14.93 -12.86
C PHE A 483 2.76 -14.53 -12.07
N PHE A 484 2.76 -14.69 -10.75
CA PHE A 484 1.68 -14.22 -9.91
C PHE A 484 1.53 -12.70 -9.98
N VAL A 485 2.59 -11.90 -9.87
CA VAL A 485 2.51 -10.43 -9.94
C VAL A 485 1.95 -9.98 -11.28
N ASP A 486 2.40 -10.60 -12.37
CA ASP A 486 1.91 -10.30 -13.72
C ASP A 486 0.40 -10.66 -13.82
N GLU A 487 0.00 -11.89 -13.49
CA GLU A 487 -1.41 -12.33 -13.50
C GLU A 487 -2.30 -11.56 -12.51
N HIS A 488 -1.80 -11.24 -11.33
CA HIS A 488 -2.54 -10.54 -10.29
C HIS A 488 -2.70 -9.06 -10.61
N ASN A 489 -1.68 -8.46 -11.24
CA ASN A 489 -1.84 -7.15 -11.87
C ASN A 489 -2.97 -7.25 -12.89
N GLU A 490 -2.87 -8.12 -13.88
CA GLU A 490 -3.90 -8.29 -14.93
C GLU A 490 -5.30 -8.58 -14.38
N GLN A 491 -5.45 -9.43 -13.35
CA GLN A 491 -6.76 -9.88 -12.85
C GLN A 491 -7.42 -8.94 -11.83
N LEU A 492 -6.65 -8.11 -11.12
CA LEU A 492 -7.19 -7.24 -10.05
C LEU A 492 -6.93 -5.77 -10.28
N TYR A 493 -5.69 -5.38 -10.60
CA TYR A 493 -5.33 -3.98 -10.71
C TYR A 493 -5.42 -3.46 -12.15
N GLU A 494 -5.30 -4.33 -13.14
CA GLU A 494 -5.27 -4.04 -14.57
C GLU A 494 -6.38 -4.81 -15.29
N ARG A 495 -7.42 -5.21 -14.54
CA ARG A 495 -8.65 -5.75 -15.10
C ARG A 495 -9.18 -4.74 -16.12
N GLU A 496 -9.26 -5.18 -17.37
CA GLU A 496 -9.80 -4.36 -18.45
C GLU A 496 -11.23 -3.95 -18.08
N PHE A 497 -11.43 -2.64 -18.04
CA PHE A 497 -12.74 -2.05 -17.83
C PHE A 497 -13.37 -1.83 -19.20
N SER A 498 -14.44 -2.56 -19.53
CA SER A 498 -15.16 -2.40 -20.80
C SER A 498 -16.43 -1.59 -20.61
N LEU A 499 -16.50 -0.46 -21.31
CA LEU A 499 -17.62 0.47 -21.27
C LEU A 499 -18.84 0.00 -22.09
N CYS A 500 -18.69 -1.12 -22.81
CA CYS A 500 -19.67 -1.65 -23.77
C CYS A 500 -20.58 -2.77 -23.23
N GLU A 501 -20.27 -3.40 -22.10
CA GLU A 501 -20.91 -4.67 -21.67
C GLU A 501 -21.87 -4.59 -20.46
N HIS A 502 -22.16 -3.39 -19.92
CA HIS A 502 -23.03 -3.23 -18.74
C HIS A 502 -24.50 -2.97 -19.06
#